data_AF-A0A927XUU8-F1
#
_entry.id   AF-A0A927XUU8-F1
#
_cell.length_a   1.000
_cell.length_b   1.000
_cell.length_c   1.000
_cell.angle_alpha   90.00
_cell.angle_beta   90.00
_cell.angle_gamma   90.00
#
_symmetry.space_group_name_H-M   'P 1'
#
loop_
_entity.id
_entity.type
_entity.pdbx_description
1 polymer ?
#
loop_
_entity_poly.entity_id
_entity_poly.type
_entity_poly.pdbx_seq_one_letter_code
_entity_poly.pdbx_strand_id
1 'polypeptide(L)'
;MFEKPTMKGGCPMSTHRIDTLLELYDEREPIQNVAGAWHLQPRSIVFFYYDLKDADAERKHLAQMFNRIGLRCSVRMAKLKRLDIRHMMSWVQEHQDALGEYAIELSGGDDVLLFSAGLSYASTPCQLYTRRPDGKYIALPSGETVEAGNGSFTVAQRLLLCDASLDRYGRLTPADLKPPLVNLAHHLLGLQKKHPRQWTQHTTCFQRAASGTDSSILTILLPKDSCLEHGVSLSKGKLLNALLRAGALTQTEQTDEGILVTFASSVVRDCLCDFGVWLEISAWDALNSSGKFDDVQLSCVVKWENDKLINELDVTATAGLGLMIVSCKTCAPDLKAVAELNVLGDRLGSTQTRTVLLCLPKANEKLDNIRARCDEMGVDLVDLRQFNREGLRAHFAREGEKLRAGQT
;
A
#
# COMPACT_ATOMS: atom_id res chain seq x y z
N MET A 1 -46.68 5.86 19.98
CA MET A 1 -46.95 4.84 18.95
C MET A 1 -46.52 5.42 17.62
N PHE A 2 -45.35 5.06 17.13
CA PHE A 2 -44.90 5.48 15.80
C PHE A 2 -45.37 4.42 14.80
N GLU A 3 -46.28 4.81 13.92
CA GLU A 3 -46.73 3.96 12.82
C GLU A 3 -45.55 3.71 11.86
N LYS A 4 -45.33 2.43 11.52
CA LYS A 4 -44.38 2.06 10.48
C LYS A 4 -44.88 2.60 9.14
N PRO A 5 -44.06 3.32 8.35
CA PRO A 5 -44.43 3.62 6.98
C PRO A 5 -44.45 2.31 6.20
N THR A 6 -45.62 1.95 5.68
CA THR A 6 -45.76 0.87 4.69
C THR A 6 -45.11 1.32 3.38
N MET A 7 -43.91 0.80 3.10
CA MET A 7 -43.29 0.84 1.77
C MET A 7 -44.19 0.08 0.79
N LYS A 8 -45.00 0.80 0.01
CA LYS A 8 -45.64 0.28 -1.19
C LYS A 8 -44.68 0.49 -2.35
N GLY A 9 -44.12 -0.59 -2.86
CA GLY A 9 -43.27 -0.60 -4.04
C GLY A 9 -41.94 -1.30 -3.75
N GLY A 10 -41.92 -2.63 -3.90
CA GLY A 10 -40.66 -3.33 -4.07
C GLY A 10 -40.01 -2.81 -5.35
N CYS A 11 -38.94 -2.03 -5.22
CA CYS A 11 -38.08 -1.74 -6.36
C CYS A 11 -37.41 -3.08 -6.75
N PRO A 12 -37.56 -3.56 -7.99
CA PRO A 12 -36.88 -4.77 -8.41
C PRO A 12 -35.38 -4.55 -8.30
N MET A 13 -34.68 -5.50 -7.67
CA MET A 13 -33.22 -5.59 -7.69
C MET A 13 -32.76 -5.75 -9.14
N SER A 14 -32.51 -4.61 -9.74
CA SER A 14 -31.91 -4.42 -11.05
C SER A 14 -30.58 -3.74 -10.80
N THR A 15 -29.59 -4.09 -11.61
CA THR A 15 -28.27 -3.45 -11.77
C THR A 15 -28.41 -1.99 -12.22
N HIS A 16 -29.20 -1.18 -11.51
CA HIS A 16 -29.46 0.21 -11.81
C HIS A 16 -28.33 1.05 -11.20
N ARG A 17 -27.59 1.67 -12.11
CA ARG A 17 -26.59 2.67 -11.79
C ARG A 17 -27.32 3.93 -11.30
N ILE A 18 -27.15 4.27 -10.03
CA ILE A 18 -27.71 5.48 -9.39
C ILE A 18 -27.32 6.72 -10.23
N ASP A 19 -28.26 7.64 -10.47
CA ASP A 19 -27.97 8.86 -11.21
C ASP A 19 -27.10 9.80 -10.38
N THR A 20 -27.50 10.07 -9.13
CA THR A 20 -26.80 10.99 -8.23
C THR A 20 -26.54 10.38 -6.86
N LEU A 21 -25.27 10.34 -6.45
CA LEU A 21 -24.90 10.05 -5.05
C LEU A 21 -24.77 11.35 -4.27
N LEU A 22 -25.47 11.44 -3.15
CA LEU A 22 -25.33 12.52 -2.18
C LEU A 22 -24.33 12.06 -1.11
N GLU A 23 -23.19 12.71 -1.00
CA GLU A 23 -22.09 12.29 -0.15
C GLU A 23 -21.71 13.38 0.86
N LEU A 24 -21.34 12.95 2.06
CA LEU A 24 -20.96 13.86 3.15
C LEU A 24 -19.44 14.06 3.09
N TYR A 25 -19.01 15.27 2.78
CA TYR A 25 -17.60 15.57 2.56
C TYR A 25 -16.78 15.42 3.85
N ASP A 26 -15.70 14.67 3.78
CA ASP A 26 -14.77 14.43 4.88
C ASP A 26 -13.41 15.10 4.62
N GLU A 27 -13.06 16.08 5.45
CA GLU A 27 -11.75 16.78 5.35
C GLU A 27 -10.57 15.97 5.90
N ARG A 28 -10.84 14.96 6.74
CA ARG A 28 -9.81 14.21 7.48
C ARG A 28 -9.44 12.93 6.76
N GLU A 29 -10.42 12.30 6.12
CA GLU A 29 -10.26 10.99 5.47
C GLU A 29 -10.61 11.08 3.97
N PRO A 30 -9.68 11.54 3.10
CA PRO A 30 -9.93 11.72 1.67
C PRO A 30 -10.46 10.45 0.97
N ILE A 31 -10.08 9.28 1.45
CA ILE A 31 -10.53 7.99 0.92
C ILE A 31 -12.04 7.79 1.05
N GLN A 32 -12.68 8.38 2.07
CA GLN A 32 -14.13 8.30 2.25
C GLN A 32 -14.84 9.04 1.12
N ASN A 33 -14.30 10.17 0.66
CA ASN A 33 -14.83 10.97 -0.46
C ASN A 33 -14.71 10.27 -1.82
N VAL A 34 -14.15 9.06 -1.88
CA VAL A 34 -13.97 8.30 -3.12
C VAL A 34 -14.62 6.94 -3.02
N ALA A 35 -14.61 6.34 -1.84
CA ALA A 35 -15.09 4.98 -1.61
C ALA A 35 -16.54 4.78 -2.04
N GLY A 36 -17.42 5.75 -1.74
CA GLY A 36 -18.85 5.69 -2.09
C GLY A 36 -19.05 5.64 -3.60
N ALA A 37 -18.50 6.65 -4.30
CA ALA A 37 -18.56 6.72 -5.76
C ALA A 37 -17.83 5.55 -6.46
N TRP A 38 -16.71 5.06 -5.89
CA TRP A 38 -15.99 3.90 -6.41
C TRP A 38 -16.82 2.62 -6.31
N HIS A 39 -17.51 2.40 -5.19
CA HIS A 39 -18.32 1.18 -5.01
C HIS A 39 -19.65 1.26 -5.77
N LEU A 40 -20.36 2.39 -5.68
CA LEU A 40 -21.72 2.55 -6.18
C LEU A 40 -21.79 3.02 -7.65
N GLN A 41 -20.67 3.47 -8.22
CA GLN A 41 -20.54 3.90 -9.62
C GLN A 41 -21.62 4.90 -10.09
N PRO A 42 -21.95 5.97 -9.35
CA PRO A 42 -23.00 6.89 -9.78
C PRO A 42 -22.62 7.65 -11.06
N ARG A 43 -23.59 8.28 -11.73
CA ARG A 43 -23.29 9.20 -12.86
C ARG A 43 -22.75 10.54 -12.37
N SER A 44 -23.28 11.02 -11.26
CA SER A 44 -22.84 12.25 -10.59
C SER A 44 -22.79 12.10 -9.08
N ILE A 45 -21.99 12.94 -8.44
CA ILE A 45 -21.87 13.03 -6.99
C ILE A 45 -22.03 14.49 -6.55
N VAL A 46 -22.75 14.69 -5.45
CA VAL A 46 -22.89 15.98 -4.78
C VAL A 46 -22.32 15.84 -3.37
N PHE A 47 -21.21 16.53 -3.11
CA PHE A 47 -20.62 16.63 -1.79
C PHE A 47 -21.25 17.76 -0.98
N PHE A 48 -21.83 17.41 0.16
CA PHE A 48 -22.30 18.38 1.15
C PHE A 48 -21.18 18.72 2.13
N TYR A 49 -20.95 20.01 2.35
CA TYR A 49 -19.89 20.51 3.21
C TYR A 49 -20.33 21.79 3.93
N TYR A 50 -19.66 22.16 5.02
CA TYR A 50 -19.88 23.44 5.69
C TYR A 50 -18.85 24.49 5.29
N ASP A 51 -17.58 24.22 5.57
CA ASP A 51 -16.54 25.25 5.55
C ASP A 51 -15.33 24.79 4.73
N LEU A 52 -15.35 25.05 3.42
CA LEU A 52 -14.18 24.90 2.56
C LEU A 52 -13.60 26.27 2.21
N LYS A 53 -12.27 26.37 2.23
CA LYS A 53 -11.55 27.59 1.82
C LYS A 53 -11.81 27.93 0.35
N ASP A 54 -11.75 26.92 -0.51
CA ASP A 54 -12.02 27.04 -1.95
C ASP A 54 -12.68 25.75 -2.46
N ALA A 55 -14.02 25.77 -2.51
CA ALA A 55 -14.79 24.60 -2.95
C ALA A 55 -14.66 24.33 -4.46
N ASP A 56 -14.34 25.34 -5.27
CA ASP A 56 -14.18 25.15 -6.72
C ASP A 56 -12.81 24.51 -7.04
N ALA A 57 -11.76 24.87 -6.30
CA ALA A 57 -10.49 24.17 -6.36
C ALA A 57 -10.64 22.71 -5.93
N GLU A 58 -11.31 22.45 -4.81
CA GLU A 58 -11.57 21.10 -4.31
C GLU A 58 -12.37 20.26 -5.30
N ARG A 59 -13.45 20.81 -5.85
CA ARG A 59 -14.25 20.16 -6.90
C ARG A 59 -13.41 19.75 -8.11
N LYS A 60 -12.51 20.62 -8.57
CA LYS A 60 -11.61 20.34 -9.71
C LYS A 60 -10.60 19.25 -9.34
N HIS A 61 -10.06 19.30 -8.13
CA HIS A 61 -9.13 18.32 -7.61
C HIS A 61 -9.76 16.92 -7.57
N LEU A 62 -10.92 16.76 -6.92
CA LEU A 62 -11.69 15.51 -6.89
C LEU A 62 -12.03 14.99 -8.29
N ALA A 63 -12.49 15.87 -9.19
CA ALA A 63 -12.81 15.48 -10.56
C ALA A 63 -11.57 15.01 -11.34
N GLN A 64 -10.41 15.63 -11.15
CA GLN A 64 -9.15 15.19 -11.74
C GLN A 64 -8.71 13.84 -11.17
N MET A 65 -8.79 13.67 -9.85
CA MET A 65 -8.48 12.40 -9.17
C MET A 65 -9.38 11.27 -9.68
N PHE A 66 -10.71 11.48 -9.74
CA PHE A 66 -11.68 10.52 -10.27
C PHE A 66 -11.32 10.09 -11.69
N ASN A 67 -11.00 11.04 -12.57
CA ASN A 67 -10.57 10.72 -13.93
C ASN A 67 -9.28 9.89 -13.97
N ARG A 68 -8.30 10.20 -13.12
CA ARG A 68 -7.00 9.49 -13.08
C ARG A 68 -7.12 8.06 -12.57
N ILE A 69 -8.02 7.80 -11.64
CA ILE A 69 -8.30 6.43 -11.16
C ILE A 69 -9.28 5.67 -12.07
N GLY A 70 -9.81 6.32 -13.11
CA GLY A 70 -10.74 5.73 -14.08
C GLY A 70 -12.22 5.78 -13.68
N LEU A 71 -12.56 6.54 -12.64
CA LEU A 71 -13.93 6.73 -12.16
C LEU A 71 -14.65 7.81 -12.99
N ARG A 72 -15.66 7.40 -13.77
CA ARG A 72 -16.47 8.30 -14.60
C ARG A 72 -17.67 8.83 -13.82
N CYS A 73 -17.45 9.87 -13.03
CA CYS A 73 -18.48 10.51 -12.21
C CYS A 73 -18.28 12.05 -12.22
N SER A 74 -19.35 12.82 -12.42
CA SER A 74 -19.27 14.28 -12.36
C SER A 74 -19.39 14.77 -10.92
N VAL A 75 -18.52 15.71 -10.53
CA VAL A 75 -18.41 16.20 -9.14
C VAL A 75 -19.05 17.56 -8.98
N ARG A 76 -19.92 17.70 -7.97
CA ARG A 76 -20.56 18.95 -7.52
C ARG A 76 -20.34 19.14 -6.02
N MET A 77 -20.30 20.41 -5.60
CA MET A 77 -20.18 20.78 -4.19
C MET A 77 -21.41 21.59 -3.78
N ALA A 78 -21.98 21.30 -2.62
CA ALA A 78 -23.14 21.99 -2.06
C ALA A 78 -22.84 22.48 -0.63
N LYS A 79 -22.71 23.80 -0.49
CA LYS A 79 -22.43 24.42 0.82
C LYS A 79 -23.69 24.41 1.68
N LEU A 80 -23.59 23.83 2.86
CA LEU A 80 -24.60 23.88 3.89
C LEU A 80 -24.31 24.99 4.91
N LYS A 81 -25.34 25.36 5.67
CA LYS A 81 -25.24 26.33 6.74
C LYS A 81 -25.10 25.54 8.04
N ARG A 82 -23.95 25.63 8.70
CA ARG A 82 -23.63 24.77 9.85
C ARG A 82 -24.65 24.83 10.99
N LEU A 83 -25.23 26.01 11.23
CA LEU A 83 -26.23 26.24 12.27
C LEU A 83 -27.68 25.98 11.80
N ASP A 84 -27.88 25.59 10.55
CA ASP A 84 -29.17 25.25 9.98
C ASP A 84 -29.14 23.80 9.48
N ILE A 85 -29.40 22.90 10.42
CA ILE A 85 -29.50 21.44 10.21
C ILE A 85 -30.60 21.05 9.21
N ARG A 86 -31.51 21.96 8.85
CA ARG A 86 -32.56 21.71 7.84
C ARG A 86 -32.13 22.14 6.44
N HIS A 87 -30.99 22.81 6.29
CA HIS A 87 -30.58 23.35 5.00
C HIS A 87 -30.37 22.25 3.94
N MET A 88 -29.85 21.08 4.31
CA MET A 88 -29.72 19.95 3.39
C MET A 88 -31.08 19.46 2.89
N MET A 89 -32.06 19.35 3.78
CA MET A 89 -33.43 18.95 3.44
C MET A 89 -34.04 19.93 2.43
N SER A 90 -33.97 21.24 2.70
CA SER A 90 -34.45 22.26 1.76
C SER A 90 -33.73 22.19 0.42
N TRP A 91 -32.40 22.03 0.45
CA TRP A 91 -31.59 21.93 -0.77
C TRP A 91 -32.01 20.73 -1.64
N VAL A 92 -32.20 19.55 -1.03
CA VAL A 92 -32.63 18.34 -1.75
C VAL A 92 -34.01 18.53 -2.37
N GLN A 93 -34.95 19.13 -1.64
CA GLN A 93 -36.30 19.44 -2.17
C GLN A 93 -36.24 20.40 -3.36
N GLU A 94 -35.43 21.46 -3.27
CA GLU A 94 -35.26 22.45 -4.34
C GLU A 94 -34.63 21.86 -5.61
N HIS A 95 -33.82 20.80 -5.48
CA HIS A 95 -33.06 20.22 -6.59
C HIS A 95 -33.56 18.85 -7.05
N GLN A 96 -34.65 18.33 -6.47
CA GLN A 96 -35.09 16.94 -6.65
C GLN A 96 -35.23 16.52 -8.12
N ASP A 97 -35.82 17.36 -8.96
CA ASP A 97 -36.02 17.08 -10.39
C ASP A 97 -34.70 16.93 -11.15
N ALA A 98 -33.66 17.65 -10.72
CA ALA A 98 -32.33 17.63 -11.34
C ALA A 98 -31.46 16.47 -10.85
N LEU A 99 -31.79 15.84 -9.72
CA LEU A 99 -31.01 14.74 -9.15
C LEU A 99 -31.34 13.39 -9.80
N GLY A 100 -32.51 13.23 -10.42
CA GLY A 100 -32.96 11.94 -10.93
C GLY A 100 -33.12 10.90 -9.81
N GLU A 101 -32.77 9.65 -10.07
CA GLU A 101 -32.68 8.64 -9.00
C GLU A 101 -31.44 8.90 -8.14
N TYR A 102 -31.65 9.23 -6.86
CA TYR A 102 -30.57 9.55 -5.95
C TYR A 102 -30.57 8.71 -4.67
N ALA A 103 -29.38 8.60 -4.07
CA ALA A 103 -29.14 7.94 -2.80
C ALA A 103 -28.22 8.79 -1.92
N ILE A 104 -28.21 8.53 -0.61
CA ILE A 104 -27.29 9.19 0.33
C ILE A 104 -26.28 8.16 0.86
N GLU A 105 -25.00 8.50 0.80
CA GLU A 105 -23.89 7.76 1.42
C GLU A 105 -23.56 8.39 2.78
N LEU A 106 -23.46 7.57 3.83
CA LEU A 106 -23.42 7.99 5.23
C LEU A 106 -22.10 7.71 5.95
N SER A 107 -21.02 7.37 5.23
CA SER A 107 -19.75 6.96 5.83
C SER A 107 -18.80 8.12 6.13
N GLY A 108 -18.95 9.24 5.43
CA GLY A 108 -18.14 10.44 5.63
C GLY A 108 -18.83 11.54 6.45
N GLY A 109 -18.11 12.66 6.61
CA GLY A 109 -18.62 13.88 7.23
C GLY A 109 -18.67 13.83 8.76
N ASP A 110 -18.94 14.98 9.38
CA ASP A 110 -19.12 15.08 10.83
C ASP A 110 -20.54 14.68 11.26
N ASP A 111 -20.74 14.53 12.57
CA ASP A 111 -22.04 14.15 13.15
C ASP A 111 -23.17 15.12 12.77
N VAL A 112 -22.86 16.39 12.47
CA VAL A 112 -23.87 17.40 12.10
C VAL A 112 -24.32 17.19 10.64
N LEU A 113 -23.40 16.87 9.74
CA LEU A 113 -23.73 16.46 8.38
C LEU A 113 -24.57 15.17 8.39
N LEU A 114 -24.16 14.17 9.17
CA LEU A 114 -24.88 12.91 9.30
C LEU A 114 -26.32 13.13 9.84
N PHE A 115 -26.47 14.00 10.84
CA PHE A 115 -27.78 14.35 11.37
C PHE A 115 -28.63 15.10 10.32
N SER A 116 -28.03 16.02 9.57
CA SER A 116 -28.70 16.74 8.48
C SER A 116 -29.17 15.80 7.36
N ALA A 117 -28.38 14.77 7.04
CA ALA A 117 -28.74 13.72 6.10
C ALA A 117 -29.95 12.90 6.59
N GLY A 118 -29.97 12.54 7.87
CA GLY A 118 -31.11 11.86 8.50
C GLY A 118 -32.40 12.68 8.43
N LEU A 119 -32.33 13.99 8.66
CA LEU A 119 -33.48 14.89 8.51
C LEU A 119 -33.96 14.99 7.05
N SER A 120 -33.02 15.08 6.11
CA SER A 120 -33.34 15.09 4.67
C SER A 120 -34.07 13.81 4.26
N TYR A 121 -33.56 12.65 4.66
CA TYR A 121 -34.20 11.35 4.44
C TYR A 121 -35.60 11.26 5.07
N ALA A 122 -35.77 11.77 6.30
CA ALA A 122 -37.08 11.76 6.97
C ALA A 122 -38.14 12.58 6.21
N SER A 123 -37.72 13.64 5.53
CA SER A 123 -38.62 14.46 4.71
C SER A 123 -38.87 13.88 3.32
N THR A 124 -37.82 13.38 2.67
CA THR A 124 -37.87 12.84 1.31
C THR A 124 -37.10 11.51 1.29
N PRO A 125 -37.79 10.39 1.58
CA PRO A 125 -37.14 9.09 1.66
C PRO A 125 -36.46 8.70 0.34
N CYS A 126 -35.23 8.21 0.43
CA CYS A 126 -34.41 7.73 -0.67
C CYS A 126 -33.58 6.52 -0.21
N GLN A 127 -32.86 5.88 -1.13
CA GLN A 127 -31.97 4.80 -0.75
C GLN A 127 -30.79 5.36 0.07
N LEU A 128 -30.46 4.68 1.17
CA LEU A 128 -29.33 5.02 2.02
C LEU A 128 -28.25 3.94 1.89
N TYR A 129 -27.00 4.36 1.89
CA TYR A 129 -25.84 3.48 1.91
C TYR A 129 -24.90 3.84 3.05
N THR A 130 -24.26 2.82 3.61
CA THR A 130 -23.17 3.00 4.56
C THR A 130 -22.16 1.88 4.40
N ARG A 131 -20.91 2.16 4.74
CA ARG A 131 -19.81 1.21 4.73
C ARG A 131 -19.67 0.57 6.10
N ARG A 132 -19.74 -0.77 6.12
CA ARG A 132 -19.46 -1.56 7.31
C ARG A 132 -17.97 -1.57 7.65
N PRO A 133 -17.61 -1.88 8.91
CA PRO A 133 -16.22 -2.09 9.29
C PRO A 133 -15.52 -3.09 8.38
N ASP A 134 -16.15 -4.22 8.04
CA ASP A 134 -15.57 -5.24 7.13
C ASP A 134 -15.37 -4.79 5.67
N GLY A 135 -15.58 -3.50 5.39
CA GLY A 135 -15.29 -2.85 4.12
C GLY A 135 -16.40 -2.95 3.10
N LYS A 136 -17.50 -3.65 3.41
CA LYS A 136 -18.64 -3.85 2.51
C LYS A 136 -19.65 -2.73 2.66
N TYR A 137 -20.26 -2.32 1.55
CA TYR A 137 -21.41 -1.43 1.58
C TYR A 137 -22.70 -2.20 1.84
N ILE A 138 -23.60 -1.59 2.61
CA ILE A 138 -24.95 -2.08 2.81
C ILE A 138 -25.98 -1.03 2.43
N ALA A 139 -27.11 -1.52 1.90
CA ALA A 139 -28.31 -0.72 1.67
C ALA A 139 -29.13 -0.66 2.96
N LEU A 140 -29.56 0.54 3.35
CA LEU A 140 -30.50 0.73 4.47
C LEU A 140 -31.88 1.11 3.94
N PRO A 141 -32.98 0.65 4.57
CA PRO A 141 -33.01 -0.14 5.81
C PRO A 141 -32.95 -1.66 5.61
N SER A 142 -32.81 -2.18 4.38
CA SER A 142 -32.86 -3.63 4.13
C SER A 142 -31.73 -4.41 4.81
N GLY A 143 -30.57 -3.78 5.01
CA GLY A 143 -29.36 -4.39 5.54
C GLY A 143 -28.64 -5.29 4.52
N GLU A 144 -29.08 -5.27 3.26
CA GLU A 144 -28.53 -6.10 2.20
C GLU A 144 -27.14 -5.60 1.82
N THR A 145 -26.22 -6.53 1.58
CA THR A 145 -24.88 -6.20 1.07
C THR A 145 -25.00 -5.77 -0.38
N VAL A 146 -24.36 -4.66 -0.72
CA VAL A 146 -24.32 -4.14 -2.08
C VAL A 146 -23.09 -4.70 -2.76
N GLU A 147 -23.30 -5.39 -3.88
CA GLU A 147 -22.21 -5.85 -4.74
C GLU A 147 -21.42 -4.65 -5.29
N ALA A 148 -20.09 -4.78 -5.31
CA ALA A 148 -19.22 -3.68 -5.71
C ALA A 148 -19.26 -3.45 -7.22
N GLY A 149 -19.49 -2.21 -7.64
CA GLY A 149 -19.37 -1.82 -9.04
C GLY A 149 -17.93 -1.82 -9.54
N ASN A 150 -17.00 -1.27 -8.75
CA ASN A 150 -15.55 -1.47 -8.92
C ASN A 150 -14.98 -2.29 -7.75
N GLY A 151 -13.98 -3.12 -8.05
CA GLY A 151 -13.27 -3.93 -7.06
C GLY A 151 -12.31 -3.13 -6.19
N SER A 152 -11.21 -3.75 -5.79
CA SER A 152 -10.12 -3.11 -5.05
C SER A 152 -9.35 -2.07 -5.87
N PHE A 153 -8.63 -1.19 -5.19
CA PHE A 153 -7.64 -0.32 -5.84
C PHE A 153 -6.34 -1.06 -6.12
N THR A 154 -5.69 -0.74 -7.24
CA THR A 154 -4.26 -1.03 -7.41
C THR A 154 -3.41 -0.11 -6.54
N VAL A 155 -2.13 -0.46 -6.33
CA VAL A 155 -1.17 0.40 -5.62
C VAL A 155 -1.06 1.76 -6.32
N ALA A 156 -0.98 1.76 -7.65
CA ALA A 156 -0.90 3.00 -8.43
C ALA A 156 -2.13 3.88 -8.22
N GLN A 157 -3.34 3.31 -8.25
CA GLN A 157 -4.56 4.05 -7.95
C GLN A 157 -4.57 4.57 -6.51
N ARG A 158 -4.11 3.78 -5.53
CA ARG A 158 -4.08 4.24 -4.14
C ARG A 158 -3.14 5.40 -3.90
N LEU A 159 -1.99 5.42 -4.57
CA LEU A 159 -1.06 6.55 -4.50
C LEU A 159 -1.71 7.82 -5.05
N LEU A 160 -2.46 7.72 -6.15
CA LEU A 160 -3.15 8.86 -6.76
C LEU A 160 -4.19 9.51 -5.83
N LEU A 161 -4.80 8.74 -4.94
CA LEU A 161 -5.73 9.27 -3.93
C LEU A 161 -5.04 10.08 -2.82
N CYS A 162 -3.71 10.04 -2.78
CA CYS A 162 -2.89 10.70 -1.76
C CYS A 162 -1.91 11.71 -2.39
N ASP A 163 -2.24 12.26 -3.56
CA ASP A 163 -1.38 13.19 -4.31
C ASP A 163 0.01 12.64 -4.60
N ALA A 164 0.08 11.33 -4.80
CA ALA A 164 1.28 10.60 -5.17
C ALA A 164 1.10 9.88 -6.51
N SER A 165 2.21 9.64 -7.19
CA SER A 165 2.25 8.87 -8.42
C SER A 165 3.41 7.90 -8.38
N LEU A 166 3.18 6.69 -8.91
CA LEU A 166 4.25 5.74 -9.19
C LEU A 166 5.03 6.26 -10.41
N ASP A 167 6.25 6.74 -10.19
CA ASP A 167 7.13 7.30 -11.23
C ASP A 167 7.84 6.16 -12.00
N ARG A 168 8.47 5.27 -11.24
CA ARG A 168 9.20 4.11 -11.76
C ARG A 168 9.33 3.05 -10.67
N TYR A 169 9.92 1.92 -11.04
CA TYR A 169 10.42 0.96 -10.08
C TYR A 169 11.91 1.23 -9.81
N GLY A 170 12.38 0.81 -8.65
CA GLY A 170 13.80 0.84 -8.27
C GLY A 170 14.59 -0.15 -9.11
N ARG A 171 15.07 -1.24 -8.49
CA ARG A 171 15.89 -2.24 -9.19
C ARG A 171 15.08 -3.32 -9.89
N LEU A 172 13.98 -3.73 -9.28
CA LEU A 172 13.18 -4.86 -9.72
C LEU A 172 11.73 -4.43 -9.88
N THR A 173 11.05 -5.08 -10.81
CA THR A 173 9.61 -5.01 -10.97
C THR A 173 8.99 -6.36 -10.60
N PRO A 174 7.69 -6.43 -10.31
CA PRO A 174 7.02 -7.72 -10.13
C PRO A 174 7.16 -8.68 -11.33
N ALA A 175 7.36 -8.15 -12.55
CA ALA A 175 7.57 -8.97 -13.75
C ALA A 175 8.91 -9.75 -13.73
N ASP A 176 9.89 -9.27 -12.97
CA ASP A 176 11.18 -9.92 -12.79
C ASP A 176 11.11 -11.10 -11.79
N LEU A 177 10.10 -11.13 -10.92
CA LEU A 177 9.96 -12.06 -9.79
C LEU A 177 9.36 -13.41 -10.18
N LYS A 178 9.99 -14.07 -11.14
CA LYS A 178 9.64 -15.43 -11.57
C LYS A 178 10.02 -16.46 -10.50
N PRO A 179 9.38 -17.65 -10.44
CA PRO A 179 9.64 -18.65 -9.41
C PRO A 179 11.12 -19.01 -9.17
N PRO A 180 11.99 -19.10 -10.20
CA PRO A 180 13.42 -19.35 -9.98
C PRO A 180 14.11 -18.27 -9.15
N LEU A 181 13.87 -16.98 -9.44
CA LEU A 181 14.47 -15.87 -8.70
C LEU A 181 13.92 -15.76 -7.29
N VAL A 182 12.60 -15.95 -7.11
CA VAL A 182 11.96 -15.96 -5.79
C VAL A 182 12.52 -17.09 -4.93
N ASN A 183 12.65 -18.31 -5.47
CA ASN A 183 13.23 -19.43 -4.74
C ASN A 183 14.71 -19.17 -4.41
N LEU A 184 15.47 -18.58 -5.32
CA LEU A 184 16.85 -18.17 -5.06
C LEU A 184 16.91 -17.13 -3.92
N ALA A 185 16.04 -16.13 -3.93
CA ALA A 185 15.97 -15.10 -2.89
C ALA A 185 15.78 -15.70 -1.50
N HIS A 186 14.88 -16.67 -1.35
CA HIS A 186 14.69 -17.38 -0.07
C HIS A 186 15.95 -18.14 0.39
N HIS A 187 16.65 -18.80 -0.54
CA HIS A 187 17.90 -19.48 -0.23
C HIS A 187 19.00 -18.48 0.19
N LEU A 188 19.12 -17.37 -0.55
CA LEU A 188 20.11 -16.33 -0.29
C LEU A 188 19.84 -15.59 1.01
N LEU A 189 18.57 -15.31 1.34
CA LEU A 189 18.19 -14.78 2.65
C LEU A 189 18.57 -15.74 3.78
N GLY A 190 18.40 -17.05 3.57
CA GLY A 190 18.89 -18.08 4.50
C GLY A 190 20.41 -18.04 4.69
N LEU A 191 21.18 -17.81 3.62
CA LEU A 191 22.62 -17.62 3.69
C LEU A 191 23.00 -16.32 4.40
N GLN A 192 22.29 -15.22 4.15
CA GLN A 192 22.48 -13.94 4.82
C GLN A 192 22.25 -14.08 6.33
N LYS A 193 21.18 -14.78 6.75
CA LYS A 193 20.91 -15.12 8.15
C LYS A 193 22.06 -15.91 8.80
N LYS A 194 22.59 -16.89 8.08
CA LYS A 194 23.64 -17.80 8.58
C LYS A 194 25.03 -17.16 8.61
N HIS A 195 25.31 -16.25 7.69
CA HIS A 195 26.62 -15.67 7.46
C HIS A 195 26.59 -14.14 7.32
N PRO A 196 26.01 -13.38 8.27
CA PRO A 196 25.71 -11.96 8.09
C PRO A 196 26.95 -11.09 7.86
N ARG A 197 28.05 -11.36 8.56
CA ARG A 197 29.32 -10.64 8.36
C ARG A 197 29.92 -10.89 6.98
N GLN A 198 29.99 -12.16 6.56
CA GLN A 198 30.52 -12.52 5.24
C GLN A 198 29.61 -11.99 4.14
N TRP A 199 28.30 -11.96 4.36
CA TRP A 199 27.34 -11.38 3.42
C TRP A 199 27.67 -9.93 3.13
N THR A 200 27.75 -9.09 4.16
CA THR A 200 28.10 -7.66 4.01
C THR A 200 29.44 -7.47 3.29
N GLN A 201 30.45 -8.28 3.63
CA GLN A 201 31.76 -8.22 2.98
C GLN A 201 31.66 -8.56 1.50
N HIS A 202 31.07 -9.70 1.14
CA HIS A 202 30.94 -10.12 -0.25
C HIS A 202 30.10 -9.15 -1.08
N THR A 203 28.96 -8.67 -0.58
CA THR A 203 28.15 -7.64 -1.27
C THR A 203 28.96 -6.36 -1.51
N THR A 204 29.76 -5.92 -0.54
CA THR A 204 30.63 -4.73 -0.70
C THR A 204 31.70 -4.96 -1.77
N CYS A 205 32.31 -6.15 -1.80
CA CYS A 205 33.29 -6.51 -2.82
C CYS A 205 32.63 -6.58 -4.21
N PHE A 206 31.45 -7.18 -4.33
CA PHE A 206 30.70 -7.21 -5.59
C PHE A 206 30.35 -5.80 -6.07
N GLN A 207 29.84 -4.94 -5.19
CA GLN A 207 29.53 -3.54 -5.51
C GLN A 207 30.77 -2.78 -6.03
N ARG A 208 31.92 -2.91 -5.35
CA ARG A 208 33.16 -2.25 -5.75
C ARG A 208 33.68 -2.77 -7.10
N ALA A 209 33.69 -4.08 -7.29
CA ALA A 209 34.17 -4.72 -8.51
C ALA A 209 33.24 -4.50 -9.71
N ALA A 210 31.93 -4.37 -9.48
CA ALA A 210 30.95 -4.06 -10.51
C ALA A 210 30.83 -2.56 -10.80
N SER A 211 31.39 -1.69 -9.94
CA SER A 211 31.30 -0.24 -10.09
C SER A 211 31.90 0.23 -11.43
N GLY A 212 31.10 0.93 -12.23
CA GLY A 212 31.52 1.41 -13.55
C GLY A 212 31.55 0.34 -14.65
N THR A 213 31.10 -0.89 -14.35
CA THR A 213 30.91 -1.94 -15.35
C THR A 213 29.46 -2.01 -15.82
N ASP A 214 29.25 -2.29 -17.10
CA ASP A 214 27.92 -2.47 -17.68
C ASP A 214 27.20 -3.68 -17.05
N SER A 215 25.88 -3.60 -16.83
CA SER A 215 25.07 -4.68 -16.26
C SER A 215 25.03 -6.00 -17.02
N SER A 216 25.36 -5.97 -18.30
CA SER A 216 25.52 -7.17 -19.13
C SER A 216 26.81 -7.95 -18.84
N ILE A 217 27.81 -7.35 -18.19
CA ILE A 217 29.07 -8.03 -17.86
C ILE A 217 28.85 -8.92 -16.63
N LEU A 218 28.76 -10.23 -16.88
CA LEU A 218 28.47 -11.22 -15.82
C LEU A 218 29.72 -11.78 -15.15
N THR A 219 30.90 -11.58 -15.70
CA THR A 219 32.15 -12.03 -15.09
C THR A 219 32.93 -10.82 -14.59
N ILE A 220 33.18 -10.76 -13.27
CA ILE A 220 33.96 -9.68 -12.67
C ILE A 220 35.13 -10.25 -11.88
N LEU A 221 36.25 -9.52 -11.87
CA LEU A 221 37.39 -9.81 -11.02
C LEU A 221 37.14 -9.23 -9.63
N LEU A 222 37.21 -10.06 -8.60
CA LEU A 222 37.33 -9.65 -7.21
C LEU A 222 38.82 -9.57 -6.87
N PRO A 223 39.42 -8.37 -6.75
CA PRO A 223 40.85 -8.25 -6.51
C PRO A 223 41.25 -8.88 -5.18
N LYS A 224 42.45 -9.46 -5.13
CA LYS A 224 43.02 -10.10 -3.93
C LYS A 224 43.00 -9.18 -2.71
N ASP A 225 43.30 -7.91 -2.92
CA ASP A 225 43.36 -6.88 -1.87
C ASP A 225 41.97 -6.41 -1.41
N SER A 226 40.99 -6.45 -2.32
CA SER A 226 39.58 -6.19 -1.99
C SER A 226 38.93 -7.34 -1.21
N CYS A 227 39.59 -8.50 -1.20
CA CYS A 227 39.16 -9.72 -0.51
C CYS A 227 39.80 -9.90 0.87
N LEU A 228 40.43 -8.85 1.42
CA LEU A 228 41.11 -8.86 2.71
C LEU A 228 40.57 -7.75 3.61
N GLU A 229 39.83 -8.11 4.65
CA GLU A 229 39.54 -7.22 5.76
C GLU A 229 39.77 -7.98 7.07
N HIS A 230 40.68 -7.47 7.90
CA HIS A 230 41.19 -8.14 9.13
C HIS A 230 41.92 -9.49 8.87
N GLY A 231 42.53 -9.66 7.69
CA GLY A 231 43.42 -10.79 7.40
C GLY A 231 42.74 -12.10 6.99
N VAL A 232 41.42 -12.12 6.78
CA VAL A 232 40.69 -13.30 6.29
C VAL A 232 40.41 -13.14 4.80
N SER A 233 40.92 -14.07 3.99
CA SER A 233 40.70 -14.08 2.54
C SER A 233 39.28 -14.55 2.19
N LEU A 234 38.53 -13.73 1.45
CA LEU A 234 37.22 -14.10 0.90
C LEU A 234 37.30 -15.27 -0.10
N SER A 235 38.49 -15.59 -0.64
CA SER A 235 38.71 -16.69 -1.59
C SER A 235 38.51 -18.08 -1.02
N LYS A 236 38.54 -18.22 0.31
CA LYS A 236 38.22 -19.46 1.02
C LYS A 236 36.86 -19.40 1.73
N GLY A 237 36.05 -18.40 1.41
CA GLY A 237 34.77 -18.12 2.07
C GLY A 237 33.75 -19.24 1.85
N LYS A 238 33.19 -19.77 2.95
CA LYS A 238 32.05 -20.69 2.91
C LYS A 238 30.87 -20.12 2.12
N LEU A 239 30.72 -18.78 2.11
CA LEU A 239 29.66 -18.09 1.40
C LEU A 239 29.81 -18.16 -0.12
N LEU A 240 30.99 -17.91 -0.70
CA LEU A 240 31.18 -17.96 -2.16
C LEU A 240 30.82 -19.34 -2.73
N ASN A 241 31.29 -20.40 -2.07
CA ASN A 241 30.90 -21.78 -2.40
C ASN A 241 29.41 -22.06 -2.20
N ALA A 242 28.78 -21.40 -1.22
CA ALA A 242 27.33 -21.51 -1.02
C ALA A 242 26.54 -20.78 -2.11
N LEU A 243 27.02 -19.63 -2.60
CA LEU A 243 26.43 -18.90 -3.72
C LEU A 243 26.50 -19.71 -5.02
N LEU A 244 27.63 -20.38 -5.29
CA LEU A 244 27.75 -21.34 -6.40
C LEU A 244 26.75 -22.49 -6.28
N ARG A 245 26.68 -23.14 -5.11
CA ARG A 245 25.72 -24.25 -4.89
C ARG A 245 24.26 -23.80 -4.96
N ALA A 246 23.97 -22.57 -4.58
CA ALA A 246 22.64 -21.99 -4.70
C ALA A 246 22.28 -21.61 -6.15
N GLY A 247 23.26 -21.60 -7.06
CA GLY A 247 23.06 -21.17 -8.45
C GLY A 247 23.01 -19.66 -8.64
N ALA A 248 23.44 -18.86 -7.65
CA ALA A 248 23.59 -17.41 -7.81
C ALA A 248 24.83 -17.06 -8.64
N LEU A 249 25.85 -17.91 -8.54
CA LEU A 249 27.05 -17.89 -9.36
C LEU A 249 27.10 -19.17 -10.19
N THR A 250 27.64 -19.09 -11.40
CA THR A 250 27.83 -20.24 -12.30
C THR A 250 29.26 -20.74 -12.28
N GLN A 251 30.24 -19.86 -12.06
CA GLN A 251 31.65 -20.19 -12.05
C GLN A 251 32.44 -19.29 -11.10
N THR A 252 33.51 -19.83 -10.52
CA THR A 252 34.56 -19.06 -9.88
C THR A 252 35.92 -19.59 -10.31
N GLU A 253 36.85 -18.71 -10.66
CA GLU A 253 38.21 -19.07 -11.07
C GLU A 253 39.23 -18.26 -10.26
N GLN A 254 40.23 -18.93 -9.71
CA GLN A 254 41.32 -18.28 -8.99
C GLN A 254 42.38 -17.83 -9.99
N THR A 255 42.83 -16.58 -9.87
CA THR A 255 43.91 -16.01 -10.67
C THR A 255 45.00 -15.43 -9.75
N ASP A 256 46.12 -15.01 -10.33
CA ASP A 256 47.17 -14.34 -9.56
C ASP A 256 46.67 -13.01 -8.93
N GLU A 257 45.79 -12.32 -9.66
CA GLU A 257 45.23 -11.01 -9.33
C GLU A 257 44.03 -11.07 -8.38
N GLY A 258 43.37 -12.23 -8.24
CA GLY A 258 42.17 -12.37 -7.41
C GLY A 258 41.29 -13.55 -7.78
N ILE A 259 39.98 -13.33 -7.78
CA ILE A 259 38.98 -14.35 -8.13
C ILE A 259 38.07 -13.80 -9.21
N LEU A 260 38.00 -14.46 -10.36
CA LEU A 260 36.94 -14.21 -11.33
C LEU A 260 35.67 -14.92 -10.85
N VAL A 261 34.56 -14.19 -10.79
CA VAL A 261 33.25 -14.73 -10.45
C VAL A 261 32.28 -14.47 -11.59
N THR A 262 31.54 -15.50 -12.00
CA THR A 262 30.51 -15.39 -13.03
C THR A 262 29.13 -15.51 -12.40
N PHE A 263 28.31 -14.48 -12.56
CA PHE A 263 26.92 -14.44 -12.08
C PHE A 263 25.98 -15.22 -12.99
N ALA A 264 24.90 -15.76 -12.43
CA ALA A 264 23.90 -16.49 -13.19
C ALA A 264 23.12 -15.62 -14.19
N SER A 265 22.95 -14.33 -13.87
CA SER A 265 22.34 -13.34 -14.77
C SER A 265 22.69 -11.91 -14.32
N SER A 266 22.39 -10.93 -15.15
CA SER A 266 22.54 -9.51 -14.82
C SER A 266 21.66 -9.12 -13.63
N VAL A 267 20.42 -9.63 -13.58
CA VAL A 267 19.50 -9.43 -12.46
C VAL A 267 20.07 -9.97 -11.16
N VAL A 268 20.59 -11.21 -11.17
CA VAL A 268 21.19 -11.82 -9.98
C VAL A 268 22.44 -11.06 -9.53
N ARG A 269 23.25 -10.59 -10.48
CA ARG A 269 24.41 -9.75 -10.19
C ARG A 269 23.99 -8.47 -9.48
N ASP A 270 23.04 -7.74 -10.05
CA ASP A 270 22.60 -6.45 -9.51
C ASP A 270 21.96 -6.64 -8.13
N CYS A 271 21.27 -7.76 -7.90
CA CYS A 271 20.73 -8.12 -6.59
C CYS A 271 21.82 -8.53 -5.57
N LEU A 272 22.88 -9.24 -5.99
CA LEU A 272 24.00 -9.59 -5.11
C LEU A 272 24.86 -8.37 -4.75
N CYS A 273 24.79 -7.32 -5.57
CA CYS A 273 25.33 -5.99 -5.28
C CYS A 273 24.39 -5.15 -4.41
N ASP A 274 23.32 -5.70 -3.86
CA ASP A 274 22.41 -5.01 -2.94
C ASP A 274 22.31 -5.75 -1.60
N PHE A 275 22.34 -5.00 -0.50
CA PHE A 275 22.30 -5.58 0.84
C PHE A 275 20.89 -6.06 1.24
N GLY A 276 19.85 -5.40 0.73
CA GLY A 276 18.47 -5.46 1.22
C GLY A 276 17.51 -6.22 0.32
N VAL A 277 17.74 -6.25 -1.00
CA VAL A 277 16.77 -6.73 -2.00
C VAL A 277 16.19 -8.12 -1.73
N TRP A 278 16.96 -9.04 -1.14
CA TRP A 278 16.49 -10.40 -0.84
C TRP A 278 15.41 -10.43 0.24
N LEU A 279 15.47 -9.49 1.18
CA LEU A 279 14.44 -9.29 2.19
C LEU A 279 13.15 -8.74 1.55
N GLU A 280 13.28 -7.80 0.61
CA GLU A 280 12.18 -7.20 -0.14
C GLU A 280 11.45 -8.25 -0.99
N ILE A 281 12.20 -9.05 -1.77
CA ILE A 281 11.62 -10.15 -2.57
C ILE A 281 10.87 -11.15 -1.67
N SER A 282 11.41 -11.42 -0.48
CA SER A 282 10.79 -12.37 0.45
C SER A 282 9.51 -11.81 1.08
N ALA A 283 9.47 -10.51 1.37
CA ALA A 283 8.27 -9.83 1.83
C ALA A 283 7.21 -9.78 0.72
N TRP A 284 7.61 -9.43 -0.50
CA TRP A 284 6.74 -9.44 -1.68
C TRP A 284 6.15 -10.83 -1.92
N ASP A 285 6.97 -11.90 -1.90
CA ASP A 285 6.47 -13.27 -2.07
C ASP A 285 5.50 -13.66 -0.98
N ALA A 286 5.75 -13.28 0.28
CA ALA A 286 4.85 -13.58 1.39
C ALA A 286 3.51 -12.83 1.28
N LEU A 287 3.50 -11.58 0.82
CA LEU A 287 2.29 -10.82 0.52
C LEU A 287 1.54 -11.42 -0.67
N ASN A 288 2.22 -11.57 -1.81
CA ASN A 288 1.64 -12.02 -3.07
C ASN A 288 1.09 -13.47 -2.98
N SER A 289 1.85 -14.39 -2.38
CA SER A 289 1.41 -15.78 -2.22
C SER A 289 0.38 -16.01 -1.11
N SER A 290 0.09 -15.00 -0.27
CA SER A 290 -0.96 -15.11 0.75
C SER A 290 -2.37 -15.17 0.16
N GLY A 291 -2.57 -14.62 -1.05
CA GLY A 291 -3.87 -14.50 -1.69
C GLY A 291 -4.84 -13.52 -1.00
N LYS A 292 -4.35 -12.62 -0.15
CA LYS A 292 -5.18 -11.66 0.61
C LYS A 292 -5.06 -10.21 0.14
N PHE A 293 -4.08 -9.93 -0.71
CA PHE A 293 -3.85 -8.62 -1.32
C PHE A 293 -4.28 -8.64 -2.78
N ASP A 294 -4.80 -7.52 -3.25
CA ASP A 294 -5.32 -7.39 -4.61
C ASP A 294 -4.25 -6.92 -5.60
N ASP A 295 -3.27 -6.16 -5.11
CA ASP A 295 -2.09 -5.73 -5.87
C ASP A 295 -0.88 -5.68 -4.93
N VAL A 296 0.28 -6.15 -5.40
CA VAL A 296 1.54 -6.18 -4.63
C VAL A 296 2.68 -5.75 -5.53
N GLN A 297 3.28 -4.62 -5.20
CA GLN A 297 4.37 -3.97 -5.92
C GLN A 297 5.64 -3.96 -5.08
N LEU A 298 6.80 -3.95 -5.75
CA LEU A 298 8.12 -3.94 -5.11
C LEU A 298 8.94 -2.76 -5.64
N SER A 299 9.75 -2.14 -4.77
CA SER A 299 10.62 -1.00 -5.05
C SER A 299 9.89 0.15 -5.77
N CYS A 300 8.72 0.56 -5.28
CA CYS A 300 7.96 1.65 -5.89
C CYS A 300 8.64 2.99 -5.63
N VAL A 301 9.08 3.68 -6.68
CA VAL A 301 9.56 5.07 -6.58
C VAL A 301 8.37 6.01 -6.75
N VAL A 302 8.05 6.74 -5.70
CA VAL A 302 6.88 7.60 -5.59
C VAL A 302 7.28 9.06 -5.71
N LYS A 303 6.56 9.79 -6.56
CA LYS A 303 6.66 11.24 -6.72
C LYS A 303 5.37 11.90 -6.25
N TRP A 304 5.51 12.93 -5.43
CA TRP A 304 4.39 13.72 -4.92
C TRP A 304 4.09 14.90 -5.86
N GLU A 305 2.82 15.25 -6.04
CA GLU A 305 2.43 16.27 -7.02
C GLU A 305 2.95 17.68 -6.67
N ASN A 306 2.90 18.00 -5.38
CA ASN A 306 3.21 19.34 -4.85
C ASN A 306 4.58 19.41 -4.17
N ASP A 307 5.47 18.45 -4.46
CA ASP A 307 6.74 18.31 -3.77
C ASP A 307 7.88 17.96 -4.74
N LYS A 308 9.11 18.25 -4.32
CA LYS A 308 10.32 17.72 -4.97
C LYS A 308 10.81 16.43 -4.31
N LEU A 309 10.20 16.05 -3.18
CA LEU A 309 10.49 14.80 -2.50
C LEU A 309 10.16 13.60 -3.40
N ILE A 310 11.06 12.63 -3.37
CA ILE A 310 10.91 11.33 -4.01
C ILE A 310 11.17 10.31 -2.90
N ASN A 311 10.26 9.36 -2.75
CA ASN A 311 10.39 8.27 -1.80
C ASN A 311 10.46 6.94 -2.55
N GLU A 312 11.21 5.98 -2.02
CA GLU A 312 11.17 4.60 -2.48
C GLU A 312 10.47 3.75 -1.42
N LEU A 313 9.48 2.97 -1.86
CA LEU A 313 8.72 2.06 -1.02
C LEU A 313 9.16 0.63 -1.34
N ASP A 314 9.81 -0.02 -0.37
CA ASP A 314 10.43 -1.34 -0.58
C ASP A 314 9.42 -2.37 -1.06
N VAL A 315 8.29 -2.54 -0.36
CA VAL A 315 7.14 -3.34 -0.83
C VAL A 315 5.83 -2.65 -0.47
N THR A 316 4.92 -2.54 -1.43
CA THR A 316 3.62 -1.87 -1.24
C THR A 316 2.51 -2.79 -1.72
N ALA A 317 1.43 -2.89 -0.98
CA ALA A 317 0.30 -3.75 -1.34
C ALA A 317 -1.05 -3.09 -1.04
N THR A 318 -2.08 -3.47 -1.78
CA THR A 318 -3.46 -3.05 -1.49
C THR A 318 -4.33 -4.24 -1.10
N ALA A 319 -5.30 -3.99 -0.23
CA ALA A 319 -6.37 -4.93 0.10
C ALA A 319 -7.70 -4.16 0.26
N GLY A 320 -8.60 -4.30 -0.70
CA GLY A 320 -9.81 -3.51 -0.82
C GLY A 320 -9.47 -2.04 -1.03
N LEU A 321 -9.81 -1.23 -0.03
CA LEU A 321 -9.46 0.20 0.02
C LEU A 321 -8.20 0.48 0.84
N GLY A 322 -7.65 -0.52 1.55
CA GLY A 322 -6.48 -0.33 2.40
C GLY A 322 -5.16 -0.40 1.62
N LEU A 323 -4.16 0.31 2.13
CA LEU A 323 -2.78 0.31 1.65
C LEU A 323 -1.87 -0.27 2.74
N MET A 324 -0.90 -1.09 2.34
CA MET A 324 0.17 -1.58 3.21
C MET A 324 1.51 -1.17 2.63
N ILE A 325 2.38 -0.63 3.47
CA ILE A 325 3.75 -0.28 3.14
C ILE A 325 4.66 -1.09 4.05
N VAL A 326 5.52 -1.92 3.47
CA VAL A 326 6.52 -2.68 4.19
C VAL A 326 7.88 -2.10 3.90
N SER A 327 8.52 -1.48 4.91
CA SER A 327 9.94 -1.13 4.83
C SER A 327 10.80 -2.28 5.35
N CYS A 328 11.81 -2.66 4.59
CA CYS A 328 12.69 -3.78 4.83
C CYS A 328 14.06 -3.29 5.33
N LYS A 329 14.50 -3.77 6.51
CA LYS A 329 15.84 -3.47 7.06
C LYS A 329 16.59 -4.76 7.37
N THR A 330 17.79 -4.92 6.83
CA THR A 330 18.63 -6.12 7.07
C THR A 330 19.43 -6.05 8.37
N CYS A 331 19.05 -5.14 9.28
CA CYS A 331 19.61 -4.93 10.61
C CYS A 331 18.50 -4.48 11.57
N ALA A 332 18.83 -4.31 12.86
CA ALA A 332 17.94 -3.63 13.78
C ALA A 332 17.68 -2.19 13.28
N PRO A 333 16.40 -1.79 13.13
CA PRO A 333 16.07 -0.44 12.71
C PRO A 333 16.36 0.59 13.82
N ASP A 334 16.55 1.84 13.41
CA ASP A 334 16.68 2.98 14.32
C ASP A 334 15.36 3.75 14.45
N LEU A 335 15.31 4.72 15.38
CA LEU A 335 14.13 5.55 15.61
C LEU A 335 13.80 6.45 14.41
N LYS A 336 14.80 6.77 13.58
CA LYS A 336 14.60 7.58 12.37
C LYS A 336 13.76 6.81 11.35
N ALA A 337 14.04 5.52 11.15
CA ALA A 337 13.27 4.66 10.26
C ALA A 337 11.80 4.55 10.71
N VAL A 338 11.54 4.43 12.02
CA VAL A 338 10.17 4.41 12.57
C VAL A 338 9.47 5.75 12.31
N ALA A 339 10.14 6.87 12.58
CA ALA A 339 9.56 8.20 12.37
C ALA A 339 9.26 8.50 10.89
N GLU A 340 10.18 8.15 9.99
CA GLU A 340 9.99 8.30 8.54
C GLU A 340 8.77 7.50 8.06
N LEU A 341 8.62 6.27 8.55
CA LEU A 341 7.53 5.40 8.13
C LEU A 341 6.17 5.87 8.67
N ASN A 342 6.11 6.38 9.89
CA ASN A 342 4.90 6.99 10.45
C ASN A 342 4.46 8.23 9.64
N VAL A 343 5.38 9.16 9.37
CA VAL A 343 5.09 10.36 8.55
C VAL A 343 4.61 9.96 7.15
N LEU A 344 5.20 8.93 6.57
CA LEU A 344 4.79 8.40 5.28
C LEU A 344 3.40 7.75 5.33
N GLY A 345 3.10 6.98 6.38
CA GLY A 345 1.78 6.39 6.62
C GLY A 345 0.69 7.46 6.76
N ASP A 346 0.96 8.51 7.52
CA ASP A 346 0.06 9.65 7.69
C ASP A 346 -0.23 10.34 6.36
N ARG A 347 0.82 10.60 5.57
CA ARG A 347 0.70 11.22 4.24
C ARG A 347 -0.09 10.37 3.24
N LEU A 348 -0.13 9.05 3.44
CA LEU A 348 -0.84 8.10 2.56
C LEU A 348 -2.23 7.70 3.11
N GLY A 349 -2.79 8.46 4.05
CA GLY A 349 -4.18 8.30 4.51
C GLY A 349 -4.33 7.46 5.77
N SER A 350 -3.44 7.68 6.75
CA SER A 350 -3.40 7.15 8.14
C SER A 350 -4.36 5.99 8.48
N THR A 351 -5.68 6.21 8.57
CA THR A 351 -6.66 5.20 9.00
C THR A 351 -6.86 4.02 8.05
N GLN A 352 -6.45 4.14 6.80
CA GLN A 352 -6.51 3.05 5.83
C GLN A 352 -5.13 2.65 5.31
N THR A 353 -4.07 3.07 6.00
CA THR A 353 -2.70 2.74 5.65
C THR A 353 -1.99 2.07 6.81
N ARG A 354 -1.60 0.81 6.60
CA ARG A 354 -0.75 0.08 7.54
C ARG A 354 0.71 0.21 7.15
N THR A 355 1.52 0.50 8.15
CA THR A 355 2.97 0.59 7.99
C THR A 355 3.64 -0.55 8.73
N VAL A 356 4.51 -1.27 8.04
CA VAL A 356 5.21 -2.44 8.56
C VAL A 356 6.71 -2.20 8.45
N LEU A 357 7.42 -2.40 9.54
CA LEU A 357 8.87 -2.41 9.57
C LEU A 357 9.36 -3.85 9.70
N LEU A 358 9.67 -4.47 8.56
CA LEU A 358 10.23 -5.81 8.50
C LEU A 358 11.74 -5.74 8.67
N CYS A 359 12.26 -6.39 9.72
CA CYS A 359 13.67 -6.36 10.02
C CYS A 359 14.30 -7.74 10.14
N LEU A 360 15.61 -7.81 9.83
CA LEU A 360 16.45 -8.97 10.08
C LEU A 360 17.65 -8.57 10.97
N PRO A 361 17.43 -8.33 12.26
CA PRO A 361 18.50 -7.93 13.19
C PRO A 361 19.50 -9.05 13.47
N LYS A 362 20.67 -8.69 14.02
CA LYS A 362 21.66 -9.68 14.48
C LYS A 362 21.13 -10.45 15.69
N ALA A 363 21.66 -11.66 15.93
CA ALA A 363 21.16 -12.55 16.98
C ALA A 363 21.18 -11.93 18.41
N ASN A 364 22.11 -11.02 18.69
CA ASN A 364 22.27 -10.36 19.98
C ASN A 364 21.60 -8.97 20.07
N GLU A 365 21.03 -8.46 18.97
CA GLU A 365 20.32 -7.18 18.97
C GLU A 365 18.91 -7.37 19.55
N LYS A 366 18.63 -6.59 20.60
CA LYS A 366 17.31 -6.49 21.22
C LYS A 366 16.51 -5.38 20.55
N LEU A 367 15.22 -5.63 20.34
CA LEU A 367 14.31 -4.70 19.69
C LEU A 367 13.34 -4.02 20.66
N ASP A 368 13.46 -4.26 21.97
CA ASP A 368 12.43 -3.88 22.96
C ASP A 368 12.10 -2.37 22.92
N ASN A 369 13.11 -1.50 22.91
CA ASN A 369 12.91 -0.05 22.85
C ASN A 369 12.29 0.39 21.51
N ILE A 370 12.68 -0.26 20.40
CA ILE A 370 12.14 0.05 19.08
C ILE A 370 10.70 -0.45 18.97
N ARG A 371 10.39 -1.62 19.53
CA ARG A 371 9.05 -2.19 19.59
C ARG A 371 8.10 -1.25 20.34
N ALA A 372 8.49 -0.78 21.53
CA ALA A 372 7.70 0.19 22.28
C ALA A 372 7.41 1.47 21.47
N ARG A 373 8.39 1.94 20.69
CA ARG A 373 8.20 3.12 19.84
C ARG A 373 7.30 2.83 18.62
N CYS A 374 7.48 1.67 18.00
CA CYS A 374 6.63 1.18 16.92
C CYS A 374 5.16 1.12 17.36
N ASP A 375 4.90 0.54 18.55
CA ASP A 375 3.56 0.45 19.13
C ASP A 375 2.95 1.86 19.39
N GLU A 376 3.74 2.81 19.89
CA GLU A 376 3.31 4.21 20.10
C GLU A 376 2.95 4.93 18.79
N MET A 377 3.66 4.62 17.70
CA MET A 377 3.53 5.30 16.41
C MET A 377 2.64 4.53 15.40
N GLY A 378 2.02 3.43 15.82
CA GLY A 378 1.17 2.61 14.94
C GLY A 378 1.94 1.94 13.80
N VAL A 379 3.20 1.59 14.02
CA VAL A 379 4.05 0.89 13.05
C VAL A 379 4.20 -0.57 13.46
N ASP A 380 3.82 -1.51 12.60
CA ASP A 380 3.93 -2.94 12.87
C ASP A 380 5.39 -3.42 12.74
N LEU A 381 6.04 -3.76 13.87
CA LEU A 381 7.41 -4.29 13.86
C LEU A 381 7.45 -5.81 13.69
N VAL A 382 7.97 -6.27 12.55
CA VAL A 382 8.11 -7.69 12.22
C VAL A 382 9.59 -8.11 12.28
N ASP A 383 9.92 -8.98 13.23
CA ASP A 383 11.25 -9.58 13.36
C ASP A 383 11.31 -10.89 12.58
N LEU A 384 11.98 -10.88 11.43
CA LEU A 384 12.06 -12.03 10.53
C LEU A 384 12.76 -13.24 11.15
N ARG A 385 13.51 -13.10 12.25
CA ARG A 385 14.07 -14.27 12.98
C ARG A 385 12.98 -15.19 13.51
N GLN A 386 11.78 -14.66 13.75
CA GLN A 386 10.64 -15.37 14.30
C GLN A 386 9.83 -16.12 13.23
N PHE A 387 10.17 -15.94 11.95
CA PHE A 387 9.40 -16.48 10.84
C PHE A 387 10.26 -17.32 9.90
N ASN A 388 9.71 -18.48 9.51
CA ASN A 388 10.05 -19.11 8.25
C ASN A 388 9.15 -18.54 7.13
N ARG A 389 9.35 -19.00 5.88
CA ARG A 389 8.58 -18.53 4.71
C ARG A 389 7.07 -18.62 4.92
N GLU A 390 6.61 -19.78 5.37
CA GLU A 390 5.18 -20.05 5.61
C GLU A 390 4.59 -19.21 6.76
N GLY A 391 5.36 -19.03 7.83
CA GLY A 391 4.95 -18.21 8.96
C GLY A 391 4.80 -16.73 8.57
N LEU A 392 5.72 -16.20 7.76
CA LEU A 392 5.63 -14.82 7.26
C LEU A 392 4.41 -14.65 6.35
N ARG A 393 4.18 -15.61 5.44
CA ARG A 393 2.97 -15.64 4.59
C ARG A 393 1.70 -15.64 5.42
N ALA A 394 1.63 -16.50 6.45
CA ALA A 394 0.46 -16.58 7.33
C ALA A 394 0.26 -15.31 8.17
N HIS A 395 1.34 -14.64 8.57
CA HIS A 395 1.27 -13.33 9.23
C HIS A 395 0.64 -12.29 8.30
N PHE A 396 1.19 -12.11 7.09
CA PHE A 396 0.64 -11.15 6.14
C PHE A 396 -0.76 -11.50 5.65
N ALA A 397 -1.14 -12.79 5.58
CA ALA A 397 -2.51 -13.18 5.28
C ALA A 397 -3.51 -12.58 6.30
N ARG A 398 -3.19 -12.66 7.60
CA ARG A 398 -4.03 -12.07 8.65
C ARG A 398 -4.07 -10.56 8.56
N GLU A 399 -2.92 -9.91 8.32
CA GLU A 399 -2.87 -8.47 8.19
C GLU A 399 -3.61 -7.96 6.93
N GLY A 400 -3.59 -8.71 5.83
CA GLY A 400 -4.37 -8.39 4.63
C GLY A 400 -5.90 -8.48 4.86
N GLU A 401 -6.35 -9.45 5.66
CA GLU A 401 -7.77 -9.54 6.06
C GLU A 401 -8.20 -8.35 6.92
N LYS A 402 -7.38 -7.98 7.92
CA LYS A 402 -7.62 -6.79 8.75
C LYS A 402 -7.65 -5.53 7.91
N LEU A 403 -6.67 -5.36 7.03
CA LEU A 403 -6.55 -4.17 6.16
C LEU A 403 -7.77 -4.02 5.25
N ARG A 404 -8.25 -5.12 4.64
CA ARG A 404 -9.48 -5.11 3.82
C ARG A 404 -10.71 -4.72 4.63
N ALA A 405 -10.76 -5.20 5.87
CA ALA A 405 -11.79 -4.87 6.84
C ALA A 405 -11.55 -3.51 7.54
N GLY A 406 -10.71 -2.62 7.00
CA GLY A 406 -10.48 -1.29 7.57
C GLY A 406 -10.00 -1.30 9.03
N GLN A 407 -9.43 -2.42 9.50
CA GLN A 407 -8.89 -2.55 10.84
C GLN A 407 -7.42 -2.16 10.80
N THR A 408 -7.09 -1.00 11.36
CA THR A 408 -5.71 -0.59 11.68
C THR A 408 -5.31 -1.09 13.05
#